data_AF-A0A0S4XJV7-F1
#
_entry.id   AF-A0A0S4XJV7-F1
#
_cell.length_a   1.000
_cell.length_b   1.000
_cell.length_c   1.000
_cell.angle_alpha   90.00
_cell.angle_beta   90.00
_cell.angle_gamma   90.00
#
_symmetry.space_group_name_H-M   'P 1'
#
loop_
_entity.id
_entity.type
_entity.pdbx_description
1 polymer ?
#
loop_
_entity_poly.entity_id
_entity_poly.type
_entity_poly.pdbx_seq_one_letter_code
_entity_poly.pdbx_strand_id
1 'polypeptide(L)' 'MPKLNEVLRLVARLGGFLARKGDGEPGAKTIWEGLQKVMTAAETLRALRRQAA' A
#
# COMPACT_ATOMS: atom_id res chain seq x y z
N MET A 1 -1.17 15.18 7.14
CA MET A 1 -0.35 14.23 6.35
C MET A 1 -0.01 13.06 7.25
N PRO A 2 -0.23 11.79 6.83
CA PRO A 2 0.18 10.63 7.60
C PRO A 2 1.71 10.57 7.74
N LYS A 3 2.20 10.04 8.85
CA LYS A 3 3.63 9.74 9.03
C LYS A 3 4.05 8.62 8.08
N LEU A 4 5.34 8.58 7.75
CA LEU A 4 5.89 7.54 6.88
C LEU A 4 5.54 6.13 7.37
N ASN A 5 5.66 5.87 8.68
CA ASN A 5 5.33 4.54 9.22
C ASN A 5 3.84 4.19 9.08
N GLU A 6 2.94 5.17 9.19
CA GLU A 6 1.51 4.93 8.98
C GLU A 6 1.23 4.55 7.52
N VAL A 7 1.89 5.23 6.57
CA VAL A 7 1.81 4.87 5.14
C VAL A 7 2.39 3.48 4.88
N LEU A 8 3.58 3.18 5.42
CA LEU A 8 4.23 1.88 5.22
C LEU A 8 3.38 0.73 5.77
N ARG A 9 2.72 0.91 6.92
CA ARG A 9 1.79 -0.08 7.48
C ARG A 9 0.55 -0.27 6.62
N LEU A 10 -0.03 0.81 6.08
CA LEU A 10 -1.17 0.71 5.15
C LEU A 10 -0.79 -0.06 3.89
N VAL A 11 0.36 0.25 3.30
CA VAL A 11 0.91 -0.46 2.14
C VAL A 11 1.13 -1.93 2.46
N ALA A 12 1.82 -2.23 3.57
CA ALA A 12 2.13 -3.61 3.96
C ALA A 12 0.88 -4.46 4.18
N ARG A 13 -0.24 -3.88 4.66
CA ARG A 13 -1.51 -4.60 4.81
C ARG A 13 -2.03 -5.13 3.48
N LEU A 14 -1.82 -4.39 2.39
CA LEU A 14 -2.16 -4.87 1.04
C LEU A 14 -1.27 -6.05 0.62
N GLY A 15 -0.03 -6.11 1.11
CA GLY A 15 0.87 -7.26 0.96
C GLY A 15 0.73 -8.34 2.04
N GLY A 16 -0.37 -8.36 2.81
CA GLY A 16 -0.67 -9.43 3.76
C GLY A 16 -0.19 -9.21 5.20
N PHE A 17 0.34 -8.03 5.55
CA PHE A 17 0.61 -7.69 6.94
C PHE A 17 -0.71 -7.54 7.73
N LEU A 18 -0.91 -8.32 8.79
CA LEU A 18 -2.18 -8.32 9.53
C LEU A 18 -2.37 -7.11 10.45
N ALA A 19 -1.26 -6.51 10.93
CA ALA A 19 -1.27 -5.36 11.83
C ALA A 19 -2.05 -5.57 13.15
N ARG A 20 -1.96 -6.76 13.75
CA ARG A 20 -2.56 -7.05 15.06
C ARG A 20 -1.69 -6.48 16.18
N LYS A 21 -2.28 -6.37 17.38
CA LYS A 21 -1.55 -5.98 18.58
C LYS A 21 -0.38 -6.96 18.81
N GLY A 22 0.83 -6.42 18.84
CA GLY A 22 2.07 -7.20 19.06
C GLY A 22 2.75 -7.73 17.80
N ASP A 23 2.20 -7.56 16.60
CA ASP A 23 2.83 -8.01 15.34
C ASP A 23 4.13 -7.23 15.00
N GLY A 24 4.40 -6.11 15.67
CA GLY A 24 5.60 -5.30 15.44
C GLY A 24 5.51 -4.44 14.16
N GLU A 25 6.65 -4.25 13.49
CA GLU A 25 6.76 -3.53 12.21
C GLU A 25 6.62 -4.48 11.02
N PRO A 26 6.06 -4.03 9.88
CA PRO A 26 5.93 -4.86 8.69
C PRO A 26 7.29 -5.24 8.11
N GLY A 27 7.40 -6.47 7.60
CA GLY A 27 8.61 -6.94 6.90
C GLY A 27 8.73 -6.41 5.47
N ALA A 28 9.95 -6.44 4.93
CA ALA A 28 10.24 -5.94 3.58
C ALA A 28 9.40 -6.59 2.48
N LYS A 29 9.11 -7.90 2.60
CA LYS A 29 8.29 -8.64 1.63
C LYS A 29 6.85 -8.10 1.54
N THR A 30 6.18 -7.92 2.67
CA THR A 30 4.79 -7.45 2.69
C THR A 30 4.70 -5.99 2.24
N ILE A 31 5.71 -5.17 2.53
CA ILE A 31 5.82 -3.82 1.99
C ILE A 31 5.97 -3.86 0.47
N TRP A 32 6.89 -4.66 -0.07
CA TRP A 32 7.12 -4.76 -1.51
C TRP A 32 5.86 -5.21 -2.26
N GLU A 33 5.24 -6.30 -1.81
CA GLU A 33 4.00 -6.83 -2.42
C GLU A 33 2.85 -5.80 -2.34
N GLY A 34 2.77 -5.06 -1.23
CA GLY A 34 1.83 -3.95 -1.07
C GLY A 34 2.08 -2.80 -2.05
N LEU A 35 3.34 -2.39 -2.23
CA LEU A 35 3.72 -1.32 -3.15
C LEU A 35 3.35 -1.66 -4.59
N GLN A 36 3.60 -2.91 -5.03
CA GLN A 36 3.21 -3.35 -6.37
C GLN A 36 1.70 -3.16 -6.61
N LYS A 37 0.86 -3.55 -5.65
CA LYS A 37 -0.60 -3.37 -5.73
C LYS A 37 -1.02 -1.90 -5.75
N VAL A 38 -0.37 -1.06 -4.93
CA VAL A 38 -0.64 0.39 -4.91
C VAL A 38 -0.30 1.04 -6.25
N MET A 39 0.84 0.66 -6.86
CA MET A 39 1.25 1.19 -8.16
C MET A 39 0.25 0.80 -9.25
N THR A 40 -0.18 -0.46 -9.31
CA THR A 40 -1.22 -0.91 -10.26
C THR A 40 -2.55 -0.14 -10.08
N ALA A 41 -2.97 0.09 -8.83
CA ALA A 41 -4.18 0.87 -8.55
C ALA A 41 -4.02 2.33 -9.00
N ALA A 42 -2.86 2.95 -8.76
CA ALA A 42 -2.57 4.32 -9.17
C ALA A 42 -2.58 4.46 -10.71
N GLU A 43 -2.01 3.50 -11.44
CA GLU A 43 -2.04 3.47 -12.90
C GLU A 43 -3.47 3.35 -13.44
N THR A 44 -4.27 2.46 -12.85
CA THR A 44 -5.69 2.31 -13.19
C THR A 44 -6.46 3.62 -12.99
N LEU A 45 -6.27 4.26 -11.83
CA LEU A 45 -6.91 5.55 -11.54
C LEU A 45 -6.49 6.65 -12.51
N ARG A 46 -5.22 6.67 -12.94
CA ARG A 46 -4.74 7.61 -13.97
C ARG A 46 -5.38 7.33 -15.33
N ALA A 47 -5.53 6.06 -15.71
CA ALA A 47 -6.20 5.68 -16.96
C ALA A 47 -7.67 6.12 -16.96
N LEU A 48 -8.42 5.82 -15.88
CA LEU A 48 -9.82 6.22 -15.75
C LEU A 48 -10.01 7.73 -15.77
N ARG A 49 -9.13 8.48 -15.09
CA ARG A 49 -9.16 9.95 -15.13
C ARG A 49 -8.94 10.52 -16.53
N ARG A 50 -8.06 9.89 -17.33
CA ARG A 50 -7.82 10.31 -18.72
C ARG A 50 -9.00 10.02 -19.64
N GLN A 51 -9.81 9.01 -19.34
CA GLN A 51 -11.01 8.69 -20.12
C GLN A 51 -12.22 9.58 -19.79
N ALA A 52 -12.23 10.17 -18.59
CA ALA A 52 -13.31 11.05 -18.12
C ALA A 52 -13.09 12.54 -18.45
N ALA A 53 -11.95 12.88 -19.06
CA ALA A 53 -11.58 14.21 -19.51
C ALA A 53 -11.74 14.31 -21.03
#